data_AF-A0A433VM79-F1
#
_entry.id   AF-A0A433VM79-F1
#
_cell.length_a   1.000
_cell.length_b   1.000
_cell.length_c   1.000
_cell.angle_alpha   90.00
_cell.angle_beta   90.00
_cell.angle_gamma   90.00
#
_symmetry.space_group_name_H-M   'P 1'
#
loop_
_entity.id
_entity.type
_entity.pdbx_description
1 polymer ?
#
loop_
_entity_poly.entity_id
_entity_poly.type
_entity_poly.pdbx_seq_one_letter_code
_entity_poly.pdbx_strand_id
1 'polypeptide(L)'
;MIHSWANSKAIVPIAKKENWFAWKHNLVDKFTVLYSGNMGRCHDMNTIIEAAKELKDEPIQFVFIGDGAKRKEVMQEAELFGLTNFIFLPYQDKQVLPYSLTACDLSLVSIDMDMESLVAPSKLYPALAAGRPVAVICSKDSYLRELIKNAKCGSSFENGDGHGLAEYIRLLNSNTLLVEEMGKEGREYLQTNFTPEVISKEYLKVIRESIT
;
A
#
# COMPACT_ATOMS: atom_id res chain seq x y z
N MET A 1 -13.20 12.37 -13.12
CA MET A 1 -12.55 12.33 -11.80
C MET A 1 -11.12 12.79 -12.00
N ILE A 2 -10.60 13.71 -11.17
CA ILE A 2 -9.17 14.05 -11.17
C ILE A 2 -8.55 13.30 -10.01
N HIS A 3 -7.53 12.48 -10.30
CA HIS A 3 -6.87 11.63 -9.31
C HIS A 3 -5.90 12.42 -8.42
N SER A 4 -5.52 11.84 -7.29
CA SER A 4 -4.37 12.32 -6.52
C SER A 4 -3.06 11.92 -7.23
N TRP A 5 -1.93 12.44 -6.78
CA TRP A 5 -0.61 12.22 -7.38
C TRP A 5 0.45 11.87 -6.34
N ALA A 6 1.61 11.39 -6.81
CA ALA A 6 2.81 11.30 -6.00
C ALA A 6 4.02 11.85 -6.78
N ASN A 7 4.97 12.45 -6.04
CA ASN A 7 6.21 12.94 -6.63
C ASN A 7 7.17 11.77 -6.87
N SER A 8 7.20 11.28 -8.12
CA SER A 8 8.05 10.18 -8.59
C SER A 8 9.55 10.47 -8.57
N LYS A 9 9.94 11.75 -8.38
CA LYS A 9 11.33 12.18 -8.18
C LYS A 9 11.74 12.18 -6.70
N ALA A 10 10.77 12.35 -5.79
CA ALA A 10 11.01 12.33 -4.35
C ALA A 10 10.99 10.90 -3.78
N ILE A 11 10.13 10.04 -4.31
CA ILE A 11 10.06 8.62 -3.95
C ILE A 11 10.55 7.81 -5.15
N VAL A 12 11.71 7.20 -4.98
CA VAL A 12 12.37 6.33 -5.97
C VAL A 12 12.54 4.93 -5.37
N PRO A 13 12.53 3.85 -6.16
CA PRO A 13 12.65 2.51 -5.63
C PRO A 13 14.06 2.34 -5.07
N ILE A 14 14.16 1.79 -3.87
CA ILE A 14 15.42 1.49 -3.20
C ILE A 14 15.36 0.02 -2.82
N ALA A 15 16.35 -0.77 -3.25
CA ALA A 15 16.44 -2.17 -2.86
C ALA A 15 16.58 -2.26 -1.33
N LYS A 16 15.92 -3.23 -0.68
CA LYS A 16 15.96 -3.35 0.79
C LYS A 16 17.39 -3.45 1.34
N LYS A 17 18.30 -4.11 0.61
CA LYS A 17 19.73 -4.25 0.97
C LYS A 17 20.49 -2.91 0.99
N GLU A 18 20.02 -1.93 0.23
CA GLU A 18 20.58 -0.58 0.14
C GLU A 18 19.80 0.45 0.99
N ASN A 19 18.76 -0.01 1.69
CA ASN A 19 17.84 0.84 2.43
C ASN A 19 18.13 0.79 3.94
N TRP A 20 18.63 1.90 4.49
CA TRP A 20 18.95 2.00 5.92
C TRP A 20 17.73 1.73 6.83
N PHE A 21 16.52 2.07 6.38
CA PHE A 21 15.29 1.84 7.16
C PHE A 21 15.00 0.34 7.27
N ALA A 22 15.21 -0.41 6.18
CA ALA A 22 15.04 -1.86 6.18
C ALA A 22 16.05 -2.54 7.13
N TRP A 23 17.31 -2.10 7.12
CA TRP A 23 18.32 -2.58 8.07
C TRP A 23 17.95 -2.26 9.53
N LYS A 24 17.57 -1.01 9.82
CA LYS A 24 17.20 -0.56 11.16
C LYS A 24 16.07 -1.39 11.77
N HIS A 25 15.13 -1.86 10.96
CA HIS A 25 13.94 -2.60 11.39
C HIS A 25 14.00 -4.10 11.09
N ASN A 26 15.16 -4.64 10.70
CA ASN A 26 15.38 -6.06 10.39
C ASN A 26 14.40 -6.61 9.32
N LEU A 27 14.22 -5.85 8.24
CA LEU A 27 13.28 -6.14 7.13
C LEU A 27 13.97 -6.67 5.86
N VAL A 28 15.31 -6.65 5.82
CA VAL A 28 16.10 -6.96 4.61
C VAL A 28 15.81 -8.37 4.10
N ASP A 29 15.82 -9.36 4.99
CA ASP A 29 15.69 -10.77 4.63
C ASP A 29 14.25 -11.33 4.77
N LYS A 30 13.32 -10.51 5.26
CA LYS A 30 11.92 -10.92 5.48
C LYS A 30 11.02 -10.40 4.37
N PHE A 31 10.02 -11.18 3.96
CA PHE A 31 8.97 -10.65 3.09
C PHE A 31 8.10 -9.68 3.87
N THR A 32 8.15 -8.40 3.50
CA THR A 32 7.59 -7.31 4.29
C THR A 32 6.33 -6.77 3.64
N VAL A 33 5.21 -6.88 4.36
CA VAL A 33 3.90 -6.34 3.99
C VAL A 33 3.69 -5.04 4.74
N LEU A 34 3.61 -3.92 4.02
CA LEU A 34 3.58 -2.58 4.59
C LEU A 34 2.18 -1.96 4.51
N TYR A 35 1.68 -1.49 5.64
CA TYR A 35 0.63 -0.49 5.71
C TYR A 35 1.24 0.85 6.16
N SER A 36 1.20 1.88 5.31
CA SER A 36 1.77 3.20 5.62
C SER A 36 0.73 4.31 5.57
N GLY A 37 0.34 4.81 6.75
CA GLY A 37 -0.49 6.00 6.92
C GLY A 37 -1.54 5.84 8.02
N ASN A 38 -2.60 6.64 7.94
CA ASN A 38 -3.66 6.65 8.96
C ASN A 38 -4.47 5.35 8.95
N MET A 39 -4.52 4.63 10.07
CA MET A 39 -5.43 3.51 10.41
C MET A 39 -6.77 4.06 10.92
N GLY A 40 -7.37 4.94 10.11
CA GLY A 40 -8.66 5.56 10.38
C GLY A 40 -9.85 4.62 10.23
N ARG A 41 -11.04 5.11 10.58
CA ARG A 41 -12.30 4.34 10.51
C ARG A 41 -12.66 3.88 9.10
N CYS A 42 -12.20 4.60 8.09
CA CYS A 42 -12.49 4.34 6.68
C CYS A 42 -11.60 3.27 6.05
N HIS A 43 -10.84 2.52 6.84
CA HIS A 43 -9.97 1.47 6.36
C HIS A 43 -10.35 0.16 7.04
N ASP A 44 -10.48 -0.89 6.24
CA ASP A 44 -10.73 -2.24 6.70
C ASP A 44 -9.40 -2.86 7.17
N MET A 45 -9.22 -2.87 8.49
CA MET A 45 -8.09 -3.51 9.15
C MET A 45 -8.35 -4.99 9.41
N ASN A 46 -9.61 -5.40 9.49
CA ASN A 46 -10.01 -6.75 9.87
C ASN A 46 -9.54 -7.74 8.81
N THR A 47 -9.74 -7.42 7.54
CA THR A 47 -9.25 -8.24 6.42
C THR A 47 -7.72 -8.44 6.47
N ILE A 48 -6.97 -7.40 6.85
CA ILE A 48 -5.51 -7.48 6.99
C ILE A 48 -5.13 -8.38 8.16
N ILE A 49 -5.82 -8.25 9.29
CA ILE A 49 -5.57 -9.05 10.49
C ILE A 49 -5.90 -10.53 10.24
N GLU A 50 -7.01 -10.84 9.56
CA GLU A 50 -7.36 -12.22 9.18
C GLU A 50 -6.27 -12.85 8.30
N ALA A 51 -5.78 -12.12 7.29
CA ALA A 51 -4.65 -12.59 6.50
C ALA A 51 -3.41 -12.84 7.36
N ALA A 52 -3.11 -11.95 8.30
CA ALA A 52 -1.95 -12.09 9.17
C ALA A 52 -2.06 -13.25 10.17
N LYS A 53 -3.28 -13.62 10.60
CA LYS A 53 -3.53 -14.83 11.42
C LYS A 53 -3.18 -16.10 10.65
N GLU A 54 -3.57 -16.17 9.38
CA GLU A 54 -3.24 -17.31 8.53
C GLU A 54 -1.74 -17.44 8.25
N LEU A 55 -1.04 -16.30 8.19
CA LEU A 55 0.38 -16.23 7.86
C LEU A 55 1.30 -16.19 9.09
N LYS A 56 0.77 -16.43 10.29
CA LYS A 56 1.49 -16.22 11.56
C LYS A 56 2.78 -17.04 11.70
N ASP A 57 2.81 -18.23 11.10
CA ASP A 57 3.93 -19.19 11.20
C ASP A 57 4.84 -19.13 9.96
N GLU A 58 4.60 -18.16 9.06
CA GLU A 58 5.34 -17.97 7.82
C GLU A 58 6.35 -16.82 7.93
N PRO A 59 7.41 -16.78 7.09
CA PRO A 59 8.47 -15.76 7.15
C PRO A 59 8.03 -14.39 6.58
N ILE A 60 6.85 -13.92 6.99
CA ILE A 60 6.21 -12.69 6.54
C ILE A 60 6.15 -11.71 7.69
N GLN A 61 6.59 -10.47 7.46
CA GLN A 61 6.58 -9.38 8.44
C GLN A 61 5.55 -8.33 8.04
N PHE A 62 4.54 -8.14 8.87
CA PHE A 62 3.63 -7.01 8.74
C PHE A 62 4.23 -5.79 9.43
N VAL A 63 4.26 -4.65 8.73
CA VAL A 63 4.77 -3.37 9.23
C VAL A 63 3.69 -2.32 9.07
N PHE A 64 3.26 -1.74 10.18
CA PHE A 64 2.27 -0.66 10.23
C PHE A 64 2.97 0.64 10.64
N ILE A 65 3.02 1.60 9.73
CA ILE A 65 3.65 2.90 9.94
C ILE A 65 2.57 3.96 9.97
N GLY A 66 2.34 4.56 11.14
CA GLY A 66 1.39 5.65 11.32
C GLY A 66 0.59 5.53 12.60
N ASP A 67 -0.56 6.19 12.62
CA ASP A 67 -1.48 6.20 13.74
C ASP A 67 -2.92 6.10 13.26
N GLY A 68 -3.90 6.18 14.15
CA GLY A 68 -5.30 6.29 13.78
C GLY A 68 -6.23 5.65 14.80
N ALA A 69 -7.52 5.86 14.60
CA ALA A 69 -8.55 5.40 15.52
C ALA A 69 -8.52 3.87 15.76
N LYS A 70 -8.16 3.08 14.73
CA LYS A 70 -8.10 1.61 14.81
C LYS A 70 -6.73 1.08 15.27
N ARG A 71 -5.70 1.92 15.47
CA ARG A 71 -4.35 1.43 15.82
C ARG A 71 -4.33 0.55 17.06
N LYS A 72 -4.96 1.03 18.14
CA LYS A 72 -4.98 0.32 19.42
C LYS A 72 -5.70 -1.01 19.32
N GLU A 73 -6.81 -1.04 18.59
CA GLU A 73 -7.58 -2.25 18.30
C GLU A 73 -6.74 -3.28 17.53
N VAL A 74 -6.07 -2.87 16.46
CA VAL A 74 -5.17 -3.74 15.68
C VAL A 74 -4.05 -4.32 16.54
N MET A 75 -3.45 -3.51 17.42
CA MET A 75 -2.41 -3.97 18.35
C MET A 75 -2.96 -4.98 19.36
N GLN A 76 -4.15 -4.74 19.91
CA GLN A 76 -4.81 -5.63 20.87
C GLN A 76 -5.20 -6.97 20.22
N GLU A 77 -5.68 -6.95 18.98
CA GLU A 77 -5.95 -8.18 18.24
C GLU A 77 -4.66 -8.94 17.95
N ALA A 78 -3.60 -8.27 17.49
CA ALA A 78 -2.32 -8.91 17.26
C ALA A 78 -1.79 -9.60 18.55
N GLU A 79 -1.92 -8.96 19.70
CA GLU A 79 -1.57 -9.56 21.00
C GLU A 79 -2.49 -10.75 21.36
N LEU A 80 -3.81 -10.60 21.23
CA LEU A 80 -4.80 -11.63 21.54
C LEU A 80 -4.58 -12.92 20.74
N PHE A 81 -4.21 -12.79 19.46
CA PHE A 81 -3.96 -13.92 18.57
C PHE A 81 -2.50 -14.37 18.55
N GLY A 82 -1.63 -13.76 19.36
CA GLY A 82 -0.21 -14.14 19.45
C GLY A 82 0.58 -13.86 18.17
N LEU A 83 0.20 -12.83 17.40
CA LEU A 83 0.85 -12.46 16.14
C LEU A 83 2.18 -11.76 16.43
N THR A 84 3.26 -12.54 16.40
CA THR A 84 4.62 -12.04 16.66
C THR A 84 5.27 -11.37 15.44
N ASN A 85 4.60 -11.44 14.29
CA ASN A 85 5.07 -10.94 13.00
C ASN A 85 4.58 -9.51 12.69
N PHE A 86 4.29 -8.70 13.70
CA PHE A 86 3.90 -7.30 13.56
C PHE A 86 4.96 -6.33 14.08
N ILE A 87 5.20 -5.25 13.33
CA ILE A 87 5.95 -4.08 13.78
C ILE A 87 5.05 -2.86 13.64
N PHE A 88 4.84 -2.13 14.74
CA PHE A 88 4.12 -0.85 14.73
C PHE A 88 5.09 0.31 14.94
N LEU A 89 5.14 1.22 13.96
CA LEU A 89 5.98 2.42 14.00
C LEU A 89 5.11 3.67 13.98
N PRO A 90 5.55 4.78 14.61
CA PRO A 90 4.85 6.05 14.49
C PRO A 90 4.95 6.60 13.06
N TYR A 91 4.24 7.70 12.79
CA TYR A 91 4.47 8.48 11.57
C TYR A 91 5.95 8.80 11.39
N GLN A 92 6.40 8.76 10.14
CA GLN A 92 7.76 9.09 9.76
C GLN A 92 7.81 10.50 9.18
N ASP A 93 8.93 11.17 9.41
CA ASP A 93 9.19 12.47 8.79
C ASP A 93 9.20 12.37 7.27
N LYS A 94 8.83 13.46 6.59
CA LYS A 94 8.75 13.51 5.13
C LYS A 94 10.04 13.06 4.43
N GLN A 95 11.21 13.32 5.03
CA GLN A 95 12.51 12.93 4.50
C GLN A 95 12.80 11.43 4.64
N VAL A 96 12.11 10.75 5.57
CA VAL A 96 12.23 9.31 5.80
C VAL A 96 11.30 8.51 4.90
N LEU A 97 10.21 9.12 4.41
CA LEU A 97 9.20 8.44 3.57
C LEU A 97 9.77 7.66 2.37
N PRO A 98 10.75 8.18 1.59
CA PRO A 98 11.31 7.41 0.49
C PRO A 98 11.94 6.09 0.95
N TYR A 99 12.52 6.07 2.15
CA TYR A 99 13.13 4.88 2.74
C TYR A 99 12.09 3.96 3.37
N SER A 100 11.14 4.49 4.15
CA SER A 100 10.14 3.65 4.81
C SER A 100 9.17 3.00 3.82
N LEU A 101 8.76 3.71 2.76
CA LEU A 101 7.86 3.19 1.73
C LEU A 101 8.52 2.15 0.81
N THR A 102 9.85 2.19 0.68
CA THR A 102 10.59 1.23 -0.14
C THR A 102 11.16 0.07 0.67
N ALA A 103 11.04 0.09 2.00
CA ALA A 103 11.50 -0.97 2.90
C ALA A 103 10.55 -2.18 2.97
N CYS A 104 9.67 -2.35 1.97
CA CYS A 104 8.71 -3.44 1.89
C CYS A 104 8.77 -4.18 0.56
N ASP A 105 8.08 -5.31 0.47
CA ASP A 105 7.92 -6.11 -0.76
C ASP A 105 6.49 -6.02 -1.30
N LEU A 106 5.50 -5.73 -0.43
CA LEU A 106 4.11 -5.48 -0.78
C LEU A 106 3.56 -4.29 0.00
N SER A 107 2.84 -3.39 -0.65
CA SER A 107 2.11 -2.29 0.00
C SER A 107 0.61 -2.57 0.10
N LEU A 108 0.02 -2.33 1.26
CA LEU A 108 -1.41 -2.47 1.52
C LEU A 108 -2.12 -1.12 1.35
N VAL A 109 -3.19 -1.13 0.57
CA VAL A 109 -4.19 -0.06 0.53
C VAL A 109 -5.52 -0.68 0.92
N SER A 110 -6.24 -0.05 1.82
CA SER A 110 -7.53 -0.57 2.29
C SER A 110 -8.53 0.56 2.35
N ILE A 111 -9.75 0.32 1.88
CA ILE A 111 -10.90 1.20 2.00
C ILE A 111 -12.05 0.35 2.53
N ASP A 112 -12.75 0.89 3.53
CA ASP A 112 -13.95 0.27 4.09
C ASP A 112 -15.12 0.40 3.09
N MET A 113 -16.01 -0.59 3.06
CA MET A 113 -17.04 -0.72 2.01
C MET A 113 -17.93 0.53 1.91
N ASP A 114 -18.25 1.15 3.04
CA ASP A 114 -19.13 2.33 3.12
C ASP A 114 -18.43 3.66 2.76
N MET A 115 -17.13 3.63 2.42
CA MET A 115 -16.28 4.82 2.32
C MET A 115 -15.68 5.05 0.92
N GLU A 116 -15.99 4.17 -0.04
CA GLU A 116 -15.53 4.20 -1.44
C GLU A 116 -15.69 5.56 -2.13
N SER A 117 -16.83 6.22 -1.94
CA SER A 117 -17.15 7.51 -2.57
C SER A 117 -16.63 8.73 -1.80
N LEU A 118 -16.14 8.53 -0.57
CA LEU A 118 -15.80 9.59 0.37
C LEU A 118 -14.29 9.74 0.60
N VAL A 119 -13.49 8.76 0.18
CA VAL A 119 -12.06 8.70 0.52
C VAL A 119 -11.19 8.59 -0.72
N ALA A 120 -10.24 9.51 -0.84
CA ALA A 120 -9.19 9.41 -1.85
C ALA A 120 -8.16 8.33 -1.43
N PRO A 121 -7.72 7.45 -2.35
CA PRO A 121 -6.74 6.39 -2.10
C PRO A 121 -5.31 6.96 -2.02
N SER A 122 -5.08 7.93 -1.12
CA SER A 122 -3.82 8.68 -1.02
C SER A 122 -2.58 7.81 -0.73
N LYS A 123 -2.76 6.58 -0.22
CA LYS A 123 -1.68 5.62 0.01
C LYS A 123 -1.24 4.87 -1.26
N LEU A 124 -2.08 4.80 -2.28
CA LEU A 124 -1.80 4.11 -3.54
C LEU A 124 -0.64 4.77 -4.29
N TYR A 125 -0.70 6.08 -4.50
CA TYR A 125 0.27 6.78 -5.34
C TYR A 125 1.71 6.73 -4.78
N PRO A 126 1.96 6.94 -3.47
CA PRO A 126 3.28 6.75 -2.90
C PRO A 126 3.79 5.30 -3.00
N ALA A 127 2.90 4.30 -2.91
CA ALA A 127 3.28 2.89 -3.08
C ALA A 127 3.71 2.58 -4.52
N LEU A 128 2.95 3.07 -5.51
CA LEU A 128 3.34 2.98 -6.92
C LEU A 128 4.66 3.74 -7.18
N ALA A 129 4.85 4.90 -6.54
CA ALA A 129 6.11 5.64 -6.63
C ALA A 129 7.27 4.85 -6.03
N ALA A 130 7.07 4.13 -4.93
CA ALA A 130 8.08 3.26 -4.35
C ALA A 130 8.44 2.05 -5.24
N GLY A 131 7.70 1.81 -6.33
CA GLY A 131 7.91 0.67 -7.22
C GLY A 131 7.62 -0.64 -6.51
N ARG A 132 6.58 -0.65 -5.67
CA ARG A 132 6.15 -1.85 -4.93
C ARG A 132 4.78 -2.31 -5.43
N PRO A 133 4.57 -3.64 -5.56
CA PRO A 133 3.24 -4.17 -5.77
C PRO A 133 2.27 -3.68 -4.70
N VAL A 134 0.98 -3.64 -5.06
CA VAL A 134 -0.09 -3.22 -4.15
C VAL A 134 -1.17 -4.28 -4.00
N ALA A 135 -1.57 -4.55 -2.77
CA ALA A 135 -2.79 -5.28 -2.48
C ALA A 135 -3.85 -4.28 -2.01
N VAL A 136 -4.96 -4.20 -2.73
CA VAL A 136 -6.03 -3.23 -2.47
C VAL A 136 -7.27 -3.91 -1.94
N ILE A 137 -7.61 -3.67 -0.68
CA ILE A 137 -8.87 -4.13 -0.08
C ILE A 137 -9.93 -3.07 -0.35
N CYS A 138 -10.97 -3.44 -1.08
CA CYS A 138 -12.02 -2.52 -1.54
C CYS A 138 -13.28 -3.29 -1.96
N SER A 139 -14.41 -2.60 -2.11
CA SER A 139 -15.65 -3.21 -2.57
C SER A 139 -15.53 -3.70 -4.02
N LYS A 140 -16.43 -4.60 -4.46
CA LYS A 140 -16.45 -5.11 -5.85
C LYS A 140 -16.64 -4.01 -6.89
N ASP A 141 -17.33 -2.94 -6.52
CA ASP A 141 -17.70 -1.83 -7.40
C ASP A 141 -16.66 -0.69 -7.36
N SER A 142 -15.56 -0.89 -6.62
CA SER A 142 -14.49 0.10 -6.54
C SER A 142 -13.79 0.30 -7.87
N TYR A 143 -13.64 1.57 -8.29
CA TYR A 143 -12.81 1.92 -9.45
C TYR A 143 -11.34 1.51 -9.26
N LEU A 144 -10.90 1.30 -8.02
CA LEU A 144 -9.54 0.85 -7.72
C LEU A 144 -9.23 -0.51 -8.35
N ARG A 145 -10.21 -1.41 -8.46
CA ARG A 145 -10.01 -2.73 -9.06
C ARG A 145 -9.59 -2.61 -10.51
N GLU A 146 -10.28 -1.76 -11.26
CA GLU A 146 -9.95 -1.49 -12.66
C GLU A 146 -8.60 -0.79 -12.78
N LEU A 147 -8.32 0.19 -11.91
CA LEU A 147 -7.04 0.89 -11.88
C LEU A 147 -5.88 -0.08 -11.66
N ILE A 148 -5.95 -0.94 -10.64
CA ILE A 148 -4.89 -1.92 -10.34
C ILE A 148 -4.70 -2.91 -11.50
N LYS A 149 -5.80 -3.36 -12.11
CA LYS A 149 -5.76 -4.25 -13.27
C LYS A 149 -5.08 -3.58 -14.47
N ASN A 150 -5.44 -2.33 -14.77
CA ASN A 150 -4.87 -1.57 -15.88
C ASN A 150 -3.38 -1.26 -15.66
N ALA A 151 -3.01 -0.96 -14.41
CA ALA A 151 -1.64 -0.68 -14.01
C ALA A 151 -0.76 -1.94 -13.88
N LYS A 152 -1.36 -3.14 -13.88
CA LYS A 152 -0.68 -4.44 -13.69
C LYS A 152 0.25 -4.47 -12.47
N CYS A 153 -0.11 -3.71 -11.44
CA CYS A 153 0.78 -3.41 -10.32
C CYS A 153 0.41 -4.14 -9.03
N GLY A 154 -0.47 -5.14 -9.12
CA GLY A 154 -0.88 -5.90 -7.95
C GLY A 154 -2.24 -6.56 -8.10
N SER A 155 -2.99 -6.66 -7.01
CA SER A 155 -4.31 -7.31 -6.97
C SER A 155 -5.27 -6.64 -5.99
N SER A 156 -6.55 -6.90 -6.16
CA SER A 156 -7.63 -6.33 -5.33
C SER A 156 -8.46 -7.41 -4.65
N PHE A 157 -8.82 -7.19 -3.40
CA PHE A 157 -9.51 -8.13 -2.52
C PHE A 157 -10.80 -7.50 -1.99
N GLU A 158 -11.83 -8.31 -1.84
CA GLU A 158 -13.08 -7.84 -1.22
C GLU A 158 -12.87 -7.63 0.28
N ASN A 159 -13.60 -6.67 0.85
CA ASN A 159 -13.67 -6.56 2.31
C ASN A 159 -14.16 -7.88 2.90
N GLY A 160 -13.43 -8.41 3.88
CA GLY A 160 -13.64 -9.72 4.50
C GLY A 160 -12.80 -10.86 3.90
N ASP A 161 -12.16 -10.67 2.75
CA ASP A 161 -11.37 -11.72 2.08
C ASP A 161 -9.92 -11.80 2.60
N GLY A 162 -9.77 -12.13 3.89
CA GLY A 162 -8.46 -12.33 4.52
C GLY A 162 -7.69 -13.51 3.94
N HIS A 163 -8.40 -14.58 3.58
CA HIS A 163 -7.82 -15.78 2.99
C HIS A 163 -7.23 -15.51 1.60
N GLY A 164 -7.97 -14.85 0.71
CA GLY A 164 -7.47 -14.48 -0.61
C GLY A 164 -6.27 -13.54 -0.55
N LEU A 165 -6.28 -12.60 0.42
CA LEU A 165 -5.13 -11.75 0.69
C LEU A 165 -3.92 -12.57 1.17
N ALA A 166 -4.11 -13.56 2.05
CA ALA A 166 -3.04 -14.42 2.54
C ALA A 166 -2.42 -15.26 1.41
N GLU A 167 -3.24 -15.89 0.57
CA GLU A 167 -2.78 -16.65 -0.60
C GLU A 167 -1.99 -15.78 -1.58
N TYR A 168 -2.43 -14.54 -1.81
CA TYR A 168 -1.69 -13.60 -2.64
C TYR A 168 -0.34 -13.21 -2.05
N ILE A 169 -0.26 -13.00 -0.73
CA ILE A 169 1.00 -12.73 -0.05
C ILE A 169 1.94 -13.94 -0.19
N ARG A 170 1.45 -15.18 -0.03
CA ARG A 170 2.23 -16.42 -0.25
C ARG A 170 2.78 -16.48 -1.67
N LEU A 171 1.93 -16.22 -2.66
CA LEU A 171 2.34 -16.19 -4.07
C LEU A 171 3.51 -15.22 -4.28
N LEU A 172 3.39 -13.98 -3.81
CA LEU A 172 4.44 -12.98 -3.96
C LEU A 172 5.71 -13.34 -3.18
N ASN A 173 5.57 -13.86 -1.96
CA ASN A 173 6.69 -14.32 -1.15
C ASN A 173 7.49 -15.44 -1.84
N SER A 174 6.80 -16.33 -2.57
CA SER A 174 7.44 -17.40 -3.33
C SER A 174 7.99 -16.97 -4.70
N ASN A 175 7.67 -15.76 -5.18
CA ASN A 175 7.97 -15.32 -6.53
C ASN A 175 8.49 -13.88 -6.59
N THR A 176 9.79 -13.72 -6.34
CA THR A 176 10.47 -12.42 -6.36
C THR A 176 10.44 -11.73 -7.72
N LEU A 177 10.45 -12.50 -8.83
CA LEU A 177 10.36 -11.93 -10.18
C LEU A 177 9.01 -11.24 -10.39
N LEU A 178 7.91 -11.87 -9.95
CA LEU A 178 6.58 -11.28 -10.03
C LEU A 178 6.46 -9.98 -9.21
N VAL A 179 7.10 -9.94 -8.04
CA VAL A 179 7.17 -8.73 -7.20
C VAL A 179 7.89 -7.59 -7.93
N GLU A 180 9.03 -7.89 -8.56
CA GLU A 180 9.80 -6.90 -9.32
C GLU A 180 9.05 -6.40 -10.56
N GLU A 181 8.43 -7.31 -11.32
CA GLU A 181 7.62 -6.98 -12.51
C GLU A 181 6.44 -6.08 -12.14
N MET A 182 5.62 -6.47 -11.16
CA MET A 182 4.48 -5.66 -10.72
C MET A 182 4.91 -4.31 -10.16
N GLY A 183 6.02 -4.26 -9.42
CA GLY A 183 6.59 -3.02 -8.90
C GLY A 183 7.02 -2.06 -10.01
N LYS A 184 7.65 -2.59 -11.07
CA LYS A 184 8.06 -1.82 -12.25
C LYS A 184 6.85 -1.28 -13.02
N GLU A 185 5.88 -2.14 -13.34
CA GLU A 185 4.65 -1.75 -14.05
C GLU A 185 3.89 -0.66 -13.28
N GLY A 186 3.76 -0.81 -11.96
CA GLY A 186 3.12 0.19 -11.10
C GLY A 186 3.83 1.55 -11.11
N ARG A 187 5.16 1.55 -11.09
CA ARG A 187 5.94 2.80 -11.17
C ARG A 187 5.80 3.47 -12.53
N GLU A 188 5.88 2.71 -13.62
CA GLU A 188 5.69 3.23 -14.97
C GLU A 188 4.28 3.81 -15.15
N TYR A 189 3.27 3.12 -14.63
CA TYR A 189 1.89 3.60 -14.64
C TYR A 189 1.71 4.92 -13.86
N LEU A 190 2.33 5.05 -12.69
CA LEU A 190 2.33 6.31 -11.94
C LEU A 190 3.02 7.43 -12.73
N GLN A 191 4.20 7.17 -13.29
CA GLN A 191 4.98 8.19 -14.00
C GLN A 191 4.23 8.75 -15.22
N THR A 192 3.42 7.92 -15.86
CA THR A 192 2.62 8.28 -17.04
C THR A 192 1.28 8.93 -16.71
N ASN A 193 0.66 8.58 -15.57
CA ASN A 193 -0.73 9.00 -15.26
C ASN A 193 -0.88 9.90 -14.03
N PHE A 194 -0.01 9.78 -13.01
CA PHE A 194 -0.27 10.32 -11.66
C PHE A 194 0.89 11.12 -11.07
N THR A 195 1.64 11.81 -11.93
CA THR A 195 2.64 12.79 -11.48
C THR A 195 2.01 14.15 -11.22
N PRO A 196 2.61 15.02 -10.38
CA PRO A 196 2.16 16.40 -10.24
C PRO A 196 1.99 17.10 -11.59
N GLU A 197 2.91 16.86 -12.52
CA GLU A 197 2.90 17.45 -13.85
C GLU A 197 1.70 16.97 -14.69
N VAL A 198 1.35 15.69 -14.64
CA VAL A 198 0.19 15.14 -15.37
C VAL A 198 -1.12 15.65 -14.76
N ILE A 199 -1.30 15.51 -13.44
CA ILE A 199 -2.53 15.92 -12.77
C ILE A 199 -2.77 17.43 -12.86
N SER A 200 -1.70 18.26 -12.79
CA SER A 200 -1.84 19.71 -12.96
C SER A 200 -2.37 20.10 -14.34
N LYS A 201 -2.05 19.33 -15.40
CA LYS A 201 -2.60 19.56 -16.75
C LYS A 201 -4.09 19.24 -16.83
N GLU A 202 -4.56 18.21 -16.11
CA GLU A 202 -5.99 17.89 -16.03
C GLU A 202 -6.77 19.00 -15.32
N TYR A 203 -6.26 19.49 -14.18
CA TYR A 203 -6.85 20.64 -13.50
C TYR A 203 -6.89 21.88 -14.41
N LEU A 204 -5.80 22.17 -15.12
CA LEU A 204 -5.75 23.32 -16.04
C LEU A 204 -6.78 23.21 -17.16
N LYS A 205 -7.03 22.00 -17.68
CA LYS A 205 -8.06 21.75 -18.69
C LYS A 205 -9.45 22.11 -18.16
N VAL A 206 -9.82 21.59 -16.99
CA VAL A 206 -11.12 21.87 -16.36
C VAL A 206 -11.29 23.36 -16.08
N ILE A 207 -10.26 24.03 -15.56
CA ILE A 207 -10.31 25.47 -15.27
C ILE A 207 -10.56 26.26 -16.56
N ARG A 208 -9.85 25.94 -17.66
CA ARG A 208 -10.05 26.60 -18.96
C ARG A 208 -11.45 26.40 -19.52
N GLU A 209 -11.96 25.18 -19.45
CA GLU A 209 -13.32 24.83 -19.91
C GLU A 209 -14.40 25.51 -19.05
N SER A 210 -14.15 25.79 -17.77
CA SER A 210 -15.14 26.43 -16.89
C SER A 210 -15.23 27.96 -17.03
N ILE A 211 -14.23 28.59 -17.65
CA ILE A 211 -14.13 30.04 -17.82
C ILE A 211 -14.51 30.46 -19.26
N THR A 212 -14.72 29.50 -20.17
CA THR A 212 -15.14 29.72 -21.56
C THR A 212 -16.64 29.47 -21.69
#